data_AF-A0A286AU00-F1
#
_entry.id   AF-A0A286AU00-F1
#
_cell.length_a   1.000
_cell.length_b   1.000
_cell.length_c   1.000
_cell.angle_alpha   90.00
_cell.angle_beta   90.00
_cell.angle_gamma   90.00
#
_symmetry.space_group_name_H-M   'P 1'
#
loop_
_entity.id
_entity.type
_entity.pdbx_description
1 polymer ?
#
loop_
_entity_poly.entity_id
_entity_poly.type
_entity_poly.pdbx_seq_one_letter_code
_entity_poly.pdbx_strand_id
1 'polypeptide(L)'
;MLRLCATALPGVASAADGVLVTNVAPGALPGDAVNLGQLQQVPAALRDVERIAYSGTAMAVAMSAAYVPTLYPGEKTVGLAVGTYKGYTAASLGFKTLSDDGQMAWGMAIANAGRDWGFNAGIGWKLPRAGDR
;
A
#
# COMPACT_ATOMS: atom_id res chain seq x y z
N MET A 1 43.61 1.34 18.45
CA MET A 1 43.20 0.36 19.48
C MET A 1 42.61 1.12 20.66
N LEU A 2 41.30 1.35 20.67
CA LEU A 2 40.61 2.00 21.78
C LEU A 2 39.86 0.91 22.55
N ARG A 3 40.36 0.55 23.73
CA ARG A 3 39.76 -0.46 24.61
C ARG A 3 38.48 0.11 25.23
N LEU A 4 37.35 -0.57 25.05
CA LEU A 4 36.13 -0.35 25.82
C LEU A 4 36.40 -0.76 27.27
N CYS A 5 36.36 0.20 28.20
CA CYS A 5 36.38 -0.09 29.64
C CYS A 5 34.94 -0.04 30.14
N ALA A 6 34.28 -1.20 30.18
CA ALA A 6 33.00 -1.34 30.86
C ALA A 6 33.28 -1.47 32.36
N THR A 7 33.01 -0.43 33.14
CA THR A 7 33.03 -0.49 34.61
C THR A 7 31.75 -1.19 35.07
N ALA A 8 31.80 -2.51 35.17
CA ALA A 8 30.80 -3.29 35.87
C ALA A 8 30.98 -3.08 37.38
N LEU A 9 29.99 -2.47 38.04
CA LEU A 9 29.87 -2.51 39.49
C LEU A 9 29.66 -3.99 39.91
N PRO A 10 30.38 -4.51 40.91
CA PRO A 10 30.24 -5.90 41.34
C PRO A 10 28.92 -6.06 42.11
N GLY A 11 27.83 -6.25 41.37
CA GLY A 11 26.55 -6.71 41.85
C GLY A 11 26.16 -7.93 41.02
N VAL A 12 26.00 -9.07 41.67
CA VAL A 12 25.56 -10.33 41.09
C VAL A 12 24.21 -10.14 40.38
N ALA A 13 24.24 -10.04 39.06
CA ALA A 13 23.04 -10.26 38.24
C ALA A 13 22.96 -11.77 38.01
N SER A 14 22.08 -12.44 38.76
CA SER A 14 21.64 -13.79 38.43
C SER A 14 20.95 -13.73 37.07
N ALA A 15 21.21 -14.70 36.18
CA ALA A 15 20.71 -14.77 34.80
C ALA A 15 19.16 -14.77 34.66
N ALA A 16 18.42 -14.67 35.77
CA ALA A 16 16.97 -14.65 35.83
C ALA A 16 16.37 -13.22 35.85
N ASP A 17 17.14 -12.19 36.20
CA ASP A 17 16.68 -10.80 36.20
C ASP A 17 17.35 -10.01 35.07
N GLY A 18 16.55 -9.36 34.23
CA GLY A 18 17.05 -8.59 33.09
C GLY A 18 17.94 -7.41 33.53
N VAL A 19 19.07 -7.23 32.84
CA VAL A 19 19.96 -6.08 33.07
C VAL A 19 19.54 -4.93 32.15
N LEU A 20 19.25 -3.76 32.72
CA LEU A 20 18.97 -2.55 31.95
C LEU A 20 20.27 -2.00 31.33
N VAL A 21 20.28 -1.84 30.01
CA VAL A 21 21.40 -1.23 29.27
C VAL A 21 20.98 0.18 28.82
N THR A 22 21.66 1.20 29.33
CA THR A 22 21.39 2.63 29.04
C THR A 22 22.52 3.27 28.24
N ASN A 23 22.29 4.49 27.73
CA ASN A 23 23.25 5.26 26.92
C ASN A 23 23.70 4.56 25.62
N VAL A 24 22.81 3.77 25.02
CA VAL A 24 23.03 3.11 23.73
C VAL A 24 22.77 4.11 22.61
N ALA A 25 23.82 4.46 21.87
CA ALA A 25 23.71 5.28 20.67
C ALA A 25 22.86 4.56 19.60
N PRO A 26 22.20 5.28 18.68
CA PRO A 26 21.47 4.66 17.59
C PRO A 26 22.36 3.73 16.77
N GLY A 27 21.92 2.50 16.53
CA GLY A 27 22.65 1.54 15.70
C GLY A 27 22.67 1.96 14.23
N ALA A 28 23.79 1.72 13.54
CA ALA A 28 24.01 2.15 12.15
C ALA A 28 24.36 0.99 11.21
N LEU A 29 24.98 -0.08 11.71
CA LEU A 29 25.40 -1.24 10.93
C LEU A 29 24.51 -2.47 11.17
N PRO A 30 24.44 -3.41 10.21
CA PRO A 30 23.73 -4.69 10.39
C PRO A 30 24.39 -5.50 11.51
N GLY A 31 23.78 -5.52 12.69
CA GLY A 31 24.30 -6.19 13.89
C GLY A 31 24.46 -5.27 15.10
N ASP A 32 24.31 -3.95 14.93
CA ASP A 32 24.34 -3.00 16.04
C ASP A 32 23.11 -3.14 16.95
N ALA A 33 23.29 -2.83 18.24
CA ALA A 33 22.19 -2.75 19.18
C ALA A 33 21.28 -1.55 18.84
N VAL A 34 19.97 -1.81 18.74
CA VAL A 34 18.96 -0.75 18.59
C VAL A 34 18.57 -0.19 19.95
N ASN A 35 18.42 1.13 20.05
CA ASN A 35 17.90 1.75 21.26
C ASN A 35 16.36 1.88 21.22
N LEU A 36 15.77 2.19 22.37
CA LEU A 36 14.31 2.34 22.49
C LEU A 36 13.76 3.47 21.60
N GLY A 37 14.54 4.52 21.35
CA GLY A 37 14.13 5.61 20.46
C GLY A 37 13.89 5.15 19.02
N GLN A 38 14.79 4.30 18.49
CA GLN A 38 14.59 3.66 17.18
C GLN A 38 13.40 2.70 17.21
N LEU A 39 13.26 1.90 18.27
CA LEU A 39 12.15 0.96 18.41
C LEU A 39 10.79 1.67 18.49
N GLN A 40 10.70 2.82 19.16
CA GLN A 40 9.46 3.61 19.26
C GLN A 40 9.02 4.21 17.92
N GLN A 41 9.94 4.41 16.99
CA GLN A 41 9.60 4.89 15.64
C GLN A 41 9.00 3.79 14.76
N VAL A 42 9.31 2.51 15.04
CA VAL A 42 8.82 1.37 14.24
C VAL A 42 7.29 1.24 14.29
N PRO A 43 6.60 1.26 15.44
CA PRO A 43 5.14 1.22 15.48
C PRO A 43 4.48 2.33 14.68
N ALA A 44 5.03 3.56 14.67
CA ALA A 44 4.49 4.66 13.89
C ALA A 44 4.59 4.35 12.39
N ALA A 45 5.76 3.91 11.92
CA ALA A 45 5.97 3.50 10.54
C ALA A 45 5.04 2.34 10.12
N LEU A 46 4.84 1.36 11.01
CA LEU A 46 3.94 0.24 10.74
C LEU A 46 2.47 0.68 10.61
N ARG A 47 2.01 1.62 11.44
CA ARG A 47 0.64 2.16 11.34
C ARG A 47 0.42 2.95 10.06
N ASP A 48 1.46 3.64 9.57
CA ASP A 48 1.39 4.33 8.29
C ASP A 48 1.33 3.33 7.12
N VAL A 49 2.14 2.27 7.14
CA VAL A 49 2.09 1.20 6.14
C VAL A 49 0.72 0.50 6.15
N GLU A 50 0.18 0.18 7.33
CA GLU A 50 -1.14 -0.44 7.48
C GLU A 50 -2.24 0.46 6.90
N ARG A 51 -2.19 1.77 7.20
CA ARG A 51 -3.12 2.76 6.64
C ARG A 51 -3.04 2.81 5.13
N ILE A 52 -1.84 2.90 4.56
CA ILE A 52 -1.62 2.96 3.10
C ILE A 52 -2.09 1.66 2.42
N ALA A 53 -1.86 0.51 3.05
CA ALA A 53 -2.28 -0.77 2.51
C ALA A 53 -3.82 -0.88 2.48
N TYR A 54 -4.50 -0.54 3.58
CA TYR A 54 -5.96 -0.59 3.63
C TYR A 54 -6.65 0.51 2.80
N SER A 55 -6.07 1.71 2.74
CA SER A 55 -6.55 2.77 1.85
C SER A 55 -6.36 2.34 0.38
N GLY A 56 -5.23 1.71 0.06
CA GLY A 56 -4.92 1.12 -1.25
C GLY A 56 -5.92 0.05 -1.69
N THR A 57 -6.28 -0.88 -0.81
CA THR A 57 -7.29 -1.91 -1.15
C THR A 57 -8.68 -1.31 -1.30
N ALA A 58 -9.08 -0.37 -0.44
CA ALA A 58 -10.34 0.34 -0.60
C ALA A 58 -10.40 1.10 -1.93
N MET A 59 -9.31 1.77 -2.32
CA MET A 59 -9.17 2.42 -3.63
C MET A 59 -9.33 1.42 -4.78
N ALA A 60 -8.64 0.28 -4.73
CA ALA A 60 -8.76 -0.75 -5.76
C ALA A 60 -10.20 -1.30 -5.89
N VAL A 61 -10.89 -1.49 -4.75
CA VAL A 61 -12.30 -1.89 -4.73
C VAL A 61 -13.19 -0.80 -5.34
N ALA A 62 -12.94 0.47 -5.03
CA ALA A 62 -13.67 1.58 -5.64
C ALA A 62 -13.46 1.59 -7.16
N MET A 63 -12.21 1.51 -7.62
CA MET A 63 -11.86 1.61 -9.04
C MET A 63 -12.44 0.47 -9.87
N SER A 64 -12.50 -0.75 -9.33
CA SER A 64 -13.11 -1.89 -10.02
C SER A 64 -14.64 -1.77 -10.11
N ALA A 65 -15.25 -1.10 -9.13
CA ALA A 65 -16.67 -0.84 -9.08
C ALA A 65 -17.10 0.40 -9.87
N ALA A 66 -16.17 1.15 -10.47
CA ALA A 66 -16.46 2.30 -11.33
C ALA A 66 -17.34 1.86 -12.50
N TYR A 67 -18.64 1.94 -12.28
CA TYR A 67 -19.65 1.30 -13.12
C TYR A 67 -19.69 2.04 -14.45
N VAL A 68 -19.29 1.31 -15.48
CA VAL A 68 -19.39 1.73 -16.87
C VAL A 68 -20.63 1.06 -17.45
N PRO A 69 -21.74 1.78 -17.68
CA PRO A 69 -22.86 1.23 -18.42
C PRO A 69 -22.38 0.73 -19.80
N THR A 70 -23.07 -0.28 -20.35
CA THR A 70 -22.74 -0.90 -21.65
C THR A 70 -22.47 0.17 -22.71
N LEU A 71 -21.24 0.16 -23.22
CA LEU A 71 -20.72 1.11 -24.20
C LEU A 71 -20.96 0.58 -25.62
N TYR A 72 -21.58 1.39 -26.47
CA TYR A 72 -21.60 1.12 -27.91
C TYR A 72 -20.24 1.49 -28.56
N PRO A 73 -19.92 0.98 -29.76
CA PRO A 73 -18.67 1.29 -30.44
C PRO A 73 -18.51 2.79 -30.68
N GLY A 74 -17.36 3.36 -30.31
CA GLY A 74 -17.06 4.80 -30.38
C GLY A 74 -17.53 5.62 -29.18
N GLU A 75 -18.25 5.02 -28.22
CA GLU A 75 -18.71 5.72 -27.03
C GLU A 75 -17.62 5.81 -25.94
N LYS A 76 -17.81 6.83 -25.10
CA LYS A 76 -16.97 7.17 -23.96
C LYS A 76 -17.83 7.18 -22.72
N THR A 77 -17.32 6.69 -21.61
CA THR A 77 -17.99 6.70 -20.33
C THR A 77 -17.08 7.26 -19.25
N VAL A 78 -17.72 7.81 -18.24
CA VAL A 78 -17.10 8.09 -16.96
C VAL A 78 -17.94 7.41 -15.88
N GLY A 79 -17.27 6.76 -14.95
CA GLY A 79 -17.87 6.06 -13.82
C GLY A 79 -17.35 6.65 -12.52
N LEU A 80 -18.22 6.75 -11.53
CA LEU A 80 -17.87 7.08 -10.16
C LEU A 80 -18.17 5.86 -9.29
N ALA A 81 -17.27 5.55 -8.37
CA ALA A 81 -17.49 4.46 -7.43
C ALA A 81 -16.82 4.70 -6.10
N VAL A 82 -17.39 4.08 -5.08
CA VAL A 82 -16.90 4.13 -3.71
C VAL A 82 -16.65 2.71 -3.21
N GLY A 83 -15.57 2.53 -2.48
CA GLY A 83 -15.15 1.24 -1.93
C GLY A 83 -14.85 1.41 -0.46
N THR A 84 -15.16 0.39 0.34
CA THR A 84 -14.82 0.36 1.76
C THR A 84 -14.11 -0.94 2.11
N TYR A 85 -13.06 -0.86 2.91
CA TYR A 85 -12.27 -2.02 3.34
C TYR A 85 -11.77 -1.81 4.77
N LYS A 86 -12.14 -2.74 5.68
CA LYS A 86 -11.68 -2.72 7.10
C LYS A 86 -11.85 -1.35 7.79
N GLY A 87 -12.90 -0.61 7.45
CA GLY A 87 -13.20 0.73 7.99
C GLY A 87 -12.57 1.90 7.22
N TYR A 88 -11.76 1.65 6.21
CA TYR A 88 -11.23 2.66 5.29
C TYR A 88 -12.14 2.81 4.09
N THR A 89 -12.50 4.04 3.74
CA THR A 89 -13.35 4.34 2.58
C THR A 89 -12.55 5.08 1.54
N ALA A 90 -12.81 4.75 0.27
CA ALA A 90 -12.19 5.36 -0.88
C ALA A 90 -13.25 5.72 -1.92
N ALA A 91 -12.98 6.75 -2.70
CA ALA A 91 -13.76 7.12 -3.87
C ALA A 91 -12.88 7.04 -5.11
N SER A 92 -13.49 6.75 -6.25
CA SER A 92 -12.81 6.64 -7.53
C SER A 92 -13.64 7.25 -8.65
N LEU A 93 -12.93 7.80 -9.63
CA LEU A 93 -13.45 8.28 -10.89
C LEU A 93 -12.69 7.58 -12.02
N GLY A 94 -13.42 6.83 -12.83
CA GLY A 94 -12.92 6.11 -13.99
C GLY A 94 -13.43 6.70 -15.29
N PHE A 95 -12.62 6.60 -16.34
CA PHE A 95 -12.98 6.82 -17.72
C PHE A 95 -12.71 5.53 -18.51
N LYS A 96 -13.61 5.19 -19.43
CA LYS A 96 -13.41 4.07 -20.36
C LYS A 96 -13.95 4.43 -21.73
N THR A 97 -13.34 3.89 -22.77
CA THR A 97 -13.80 4.07 -24.14
C THR A 97 -13.59 2.80 -24.93
N LEU A 98 -14.48 2.60 -25.90
CA LEU A 98 -14.44 1.50 -26.84
C LEU A 98 -14.14 2.09 -28.23
N SER A 99 -13.19 1.48 -28.94
CA SER A 99 -12.85 1.85 -30.32
C SER A 99 -14.07 1.69 -31.22
N ASP A 100 -14.10 2.44 -32.31
CA ASP A 100 -15.23 2.46 -33.26
C ASP A 100 -15.52 1.07 -33.87
N ASP A 101 -14.49 0.24 -34.02
CA ASP A 101 -14.63 -1.15 -34.49
C ASP A 101 -15.16 -2.13 -33.43
N GLY A 102 -15.35 -1.68 -32.18
CA GLY A 102 -15.80 -2.50 -31.05
C GLY A 102 -14.82 -3.60 -30.61
N GLN A 103 -13.66 -3.70 -31.25
CA GLN A 103 -12.66 -4.74 -30.98
C GLN A 103 -11.69 -4.39 -29.85
N MET A 104 -11.50 -3.10 -29.56
CA MET A 104 -10.50 -2.62 -28.60
C MET A 104 -11.15 -1.67 -27.59
N ALA A 105 -10.95 -1.92 -26.30
CA ALA A 105 -11.40 -1.07 -25.21
C ALA A 105 -10.20 -0.61 -24.40
N TRP A 106 -10.18 0.64 -23.96
CA TRP A 106 -9.19 1.10 -22.98
C TRP A 106 -9.86 1.97 -21.93
N GLY A 107 -9.25 2.04 -20.76
CA GLY A 107 -9.75 2.85 -19.67
C GLY A 107 -8.67 3.23 -18.70
N MET A 108 -8.98 4.24 -17.89
CA MET A 108 -8.16 4.71 -16.80
C MET A 108 -9.04 5.12 -15.63
N ALA A 109 -8.56 4.99 -14.41
CA ALA A 109 -9.27 5.44 -13.23
C ALA A 109 -8.31 6.04 -12.23
N ILE A 110 -8.78 7.03 -11.49
CA ILE A 110 -8.09 7.65 -10.37
C ILE A 110 -8.95 7.39 -9.13
N ALA A 111 -8.30 7.04 -8.02
CA ALA A 111 -8.96 6.92 -6.74
C ALA A 111 -8.26 7.74 -5.67
N ASN A 112 -9.03 8.11 -4.65
CA ASN A 112 -8.57 8.83 -3.48
C ASN A 112 -9.17 8.19 -2.23
N ALA A 113 -8.33 7.97 -1.23
CA ALA A 113 -8.70 7.45 0.08
C ALA A 113 -8.17 8.37 1.19
N GLY A 114 -8.67 9.60 1.22
CA GLY A 114 -8.32 10.60 2.22
C GLY A 114 -6.99 11.28 1.88
N ARG A 115 -5.87 10.70 2.35
CA ARG A 115 -4.52 11.26 2.13
C ARG A 115 -3.77 10.59 0.98
N ASP A 116 -4.17 9.39 0.60
CA ASP A 116 -3.53 8.60 -0.45
C ASP A 116 -4.34 8.67 -1.75
N TRP A 117 -3.66 8.58 -2.88
CA TRP A 117 -4.26 8.52 -4.21
C TRP A 117 -3.68 7.37 -5.02
N GLY A 118 -4.47 6.84 -5.96
CA GLY A 118 -4.09 5.74 -6.83
C GLY A 118 -4.54 5.98 -8.27
N PHE A 119 -3.84 5.36 -9.22
CA PHE A 119 -4.15 5.42 -10.64
C PHE A 119 -4.13 4.02 -11.26
N ASN A 120 -5.06 3.77 -12.16
CA ASN A 120 -5.16 2.54 -12.94
C ASN A 120 -5.33 2.90 -14.41
N ALA A 121 -4.72 2.13 -15.30
CA ALA A 121 -5.03 2.15 -16.71
C ALA A 121 -4.94 0.73 -17.27
N GLY A 122 -5.74 0.45 -18.29
CA GLY A 122 -5.78 -0.86 -18.92
C GLY A 122 -6.34 -0.81 -20.33
N ILE A 123 -5.96 -1.80 -21.13
CA ILE A 123 -6.42 -2.02 -22.49
C ILE A 123 -6.87 -3.47 -22.65
N GLY A 124 -7.94 -3.68 -23.40
CA GLY A 124 -8.56 -4.98 -23.67
C GLY A 124 -8.93 -5.08 -25.14
N TRP A 125 -8.85 -6.28 -25.69
CA TRP A 125 -9.04 -6.54 -27.10
C TRP A 125 -9.84 -7.84 -27.24
N LYS A 126 -10.83 -7.83 -28.12
CA LYS A 126 -11.74 -8.95 -28.33
C LYS A 126 -11.08 -9.95 -29.28
N LEU A 127 -10.92 -11.18 -28.81
CA LEU A 127 -10.42 -12.27 -29.65
C LEU A 127 -11.54 -12.76 -30.58
N PRO A 128 -11.21 -13.14 -31.84
CA PRO A 128 -12.15 -13.83 -32.70
C PRO A 128 -12.63 -15.12 -32.01
N ARG A 129 -13.94 -15.41 -32.05
CA ARG A 129 -14.41 -16.74 -31.66
C ARG A 129 -13.89 -17.72 -32.71
N ALA A 130 -13.02 -18.64 -32.30
CA ALA A 130 -12.63 -19.76 -33.13
C ALA A 130 -13.81 -20.75 -33.18
N GLY A 131 -14.67 -20.65 -34.19
CA GLY A 131 -15.71 -21.64 -34.43
C GLY A 131 -16.94 -21.10 -35.16
N ASP A 132 -16.78 -20.73 -36.43
CA ASP A 132 -17.81 -20.90 -37.46
C ASP A 132 -17.09 -21.54 -38.66
N ARG A 133 -17.16 -22.88 -38.72
CA ARG A 133 -16.88 -23.68 -39.92
C ARG A 133 -18.15 -24.37 -40.31
#